data_AF-A0A6L6PP31-F1
#
_entry.id   AF-A0A6L6PP31-F1
#
_cell.length_a   1.000
_cell.length_b   1.000
_cell.length_c   1.000
_cell.angle_alpha   90.00
_cell.angle_beta   90.00
_cell.angle_gamma   90.00
#
_symmetry.space_group_name_H-M   'P 1'
#
loop_
_entity.id
_entity.type
_entity.pdbx_description
1 polymer ?
#
loop_
_entity_poly.entity_id
_entity_poly.type
_entity_poly.pdbx_seq_one_letter_code
_entity_poly.pdbx_strand_id
1 'polypeptide(L)'
;MNICFTETPSRKTVKPSRTIFLNNVGQDVTLKFVTAPDHVLAAYAISTGISAAIDYIRMGETDFYSCHSQNVVIPGGSTAVLSLSNGVLTMTVSAA
;
A
#
# COMPACT_ATOMS: atom_id res chain seq x y z
N MET A 1 -4.17 -5.47 -11.27
CA MET A 1 -3.82 -6.45 -10.22
C MET A 1 -4.33 -5.94 -8.89
N ASN A 2 -5.00 -6.77 -8.09
CA ASN A 2 -5.42 -6.38 -6.75
C ASN A 2 -4.51 -7.04 -5.71
N ILE A 3 -4.10 -6.25 -4.72
CA ILE A 3 -3.35 -6.73 -3.56
C ILE A 3 -4.23 -6.49 -2.33
N CYS A 4 -4.58 -7.56 -1.64
CA CYS A 4 -5.39 -7.48 -0.43
C CYS A 4 -4.50 -7.32 0.80
N PHE A 5 -4.97 -6.55 1.78
CA PHE A 5 -4.35 -6.39 3.07
C PHE A 5 -5.37 -6.63 4.19
N THR A 6 -4.94 -7.30 5.25
CA THR A 6 -5.74 -7.62 6.45
C THR A 6 -4.95 -7.33 7.71
N GLU A 7 -5.65 -7.31 8.84
CA GLU A 7 -5.03 -7.11 10.17
C GLU A 7 -4.18 -8.30 10.64
N THR A 8 -4.21 -9.42 9.92
CA THR A 8 -3.42 -10.61 10.25
C THR A 8 -1.95 -10.36 9.93
N PRO A 9 -1.04 -10.39 10.93
CA PRO A 9 0.37 -10.12 10.69
C PRO A 9 0.99 -11.06 9.67
N SER A 10 1.80 -10.50 8.79
CA SER A 10 2.49 -11.23 7.73
C SER A 10 3.84 -10.60 7.46
N ARG A 11 4.82 -11.40 7.04
CA ARG A 11 6.17 -10.93 6.64
C ARG A 11 6.27 -10.67 5.14
N LYS A 12 5.14 -10.57 4.42
CA LYS A 12 5.14 -10.38 2.97
C LYS A 12 5.09 -8.90 2.64
N THR A 13 6.03 -8.50 1.80
CA THR A 13 6.22 -7.12 1.40
C THR A 13 5.60 -6.84 0.04
N VAL A 14 5.23 -5.58 -0.19
CA VAL A 14 4.87 -5.07 -1.51
C VAL A 14 6.00 -4.18 -1.99
N LYS A 15 6.54 -4.47 -3.18
CA LYS A 15 7.75 -3.86 -3.72
C LYS A 15 7.40 -3.01 -4.94
N PRO A 16 6.98 -1.75 -4.74
CA PRO A 16 6.75 -0.82 -5.82
C PRO A 16 8.05 -0.37 -6.49
N SER A 17 7.93 -0.04 -7.78
CA SER A 17 8.98 0.59 -8.57
C SER A 17 8.37 1.83 -9.22
N ARG A 18 8.80 3.03 -8.81
CA ARG A 18 8.26 4.32 -9.26
C ARG A 18 6.73 4.32 -9.39
N THR A 19 6.04 3.76 -8.40
CA THR A 19 4.58 3.56 -8.42
C THR A 19 3.90 4.75 -7.78
N ILE A 20 2.91 5.34 -8.44
CA ILE A 20 2.11 6.45 -7.89
C ILE A 20 1.00 5.84 -7.02
N PHE A 21 0.83 6.32 -5.80
CA PHE A 21 -0.23 5.88 -4.90
C PHE A 21 -1.32 6.94 -4.81
N LEU A 22 -2.58 6.53 -4.90
CA LEU A 22 -3.77 7.34 -4.59
C LEU A 22 -4.42 6.77 -3.34
N ASN A 23 -4.57 7.59 -2.30
CA ASN A 23 -5.29 7.19 -1.09
C ASN A 23 -6.79 7.50 -1.23
N ASN A 24 -7.61 6.51 -1.58
CA ASN A 24 -9.06 6.64 -1.66
C ASN A 24 -9.78 6.04 -0.43
N VAL A 25 -9.09 5.93 0.71
CA VAL A 25 -9.64 5.34 1.95
C VAL A 25 -10.48 6.35 2.75
N GLY A 26 -10.29 7.65 2.51
CA GLY A 26 -11.02 8.72 3.21
C GLY A 26 -10.41 9.12 4.56
N GLN A 27 -9.27 8.56 4.93
CA GLN A 27 -8.44 8.98 6.07
C GLN A 27 -6.96 8.79 5.74
N ASP A 28 -6.10 9.39 6.55
CA ASP A 28 -4.65 9.30 6.35
C ASP A 28 -4.16 7.86 6.50
N VAL A 29 -3.27 7.46 5.60
CA VAL A 29 -2.59 6.16 5.65
C VAL A 29 -1.09 6.37 5.75
N THR A 30 -0.42 5.52 6.51
CA THR A 30 1.04 5.51 6.61
C THR A 30 1.58 4.26 5.95
N LEU A 31 2.35 4.43 4.88
CA LEU A 31 3.13 3.35 4.28
C LEU A 31 4.37 3.13 5.17
N LYS A 32 4.44 1.94 5.79
CA LYS A 32 5.55 1.55 6.64
C LYS A 32 6.53 0.76 5.79
N PHE A 33 7.74 1.26 5.62
CA PHE A 33 8.74 0.62 4.76
C PHE A 33 9.74 -0.20 5.58
N VAL A 34 10.32 -1.21 4.93
CA VAL A 34 11.31 -2.08 5.57
C VAL A 34 12.62 -1.34 5.89
N THR A 35 13.06 -0.45 5.00
CA THR A 35 14.38 0.20 5.08
C THR A 35 14.36 1.70 4.84
N ALA A 36 13.18 2.31 4.77
CA ALA A 36 13.02 3.74 4.50
C ALA A 36 12.13 4.40 5.57
N PRO A 37 12.23 5.72 5.78
CA PRO A 37 11.33 6.44 6.67
C PRO A 37 9.89 6.29 6.20
N ASP A 38 8.97 6.18 7.15
CA ASP A 38 7.53 6.08 6.90
C ASP A 38 7.03 7.22 5.99
N HIS A 39 6.07 6.90 5.14
CA HIS A 39 5.41 7.89 4.28
C HIS A 39 3.94 8.00 4.63
N VAL A 40 3.56 9.18 5.13
CA VAL A 40 2.15 9.52 5.35
C VAL A 40 1.56 10.02 4.04
N LEU A 41 0.46 9.37 3.62
CA LEU A 41 -0.33 9.76 2.47
C LEU A 41 -1.71 10.20 2.97
N ALA A 42 -1.96 11.51 2.90
CA ALA A 42 -3.18 12.12 3.40
C ALA A 42 -4.43 11.58 2.69
N ALA A 43 -5.60 11.71 3.32
CA ALA A 43 -6.88 11.36 2.71
C ALA A 43 -7.05 12.01 1.33
N TYR A 44 -7.41 11.21 0.31
CA TYR A 44 -7.60 11.65 -1.07
C TYR A 44 -6.37 12.27 -1.75
N ALA A 45 -5.18 12.10 -1.18
CA ALA A 45 -3.93 12.58 -1.75
C ALA A 45 -3.29 11.57 -2.71
N ILE A 46 -2.43 12.11 -3.57
CA ILE A 46 -1.61 11.36 -4.52
C ILE A 46 -0.14 11.49 -4.10
N SER A 47 0.58 10.37 -4.07
CA SER A 47 2.01 10.33 -3.74
C SER A 47 2.87 10.69 -4.95
N THR A 48 4.11 11.09 -4.68
CA THR A 48 5.18 10.96 -5.68
C THR A 48 5.49 9.47 -5.91
N GLY A 49 6.17 9.13 -7.01
CA GLY A 49 6.50 7.74 -7.32
C GLY A 49 7.28 7.05 -6.20
N ILE A 50 6.69 6.03 -5.57
CA ILE A 50 7.26 5.25 -4.47
C ILE A 50 8.07 4.08 -5.03
N SER A 51 9.26 3.85 -4.48
CA SER A 51 10.18 2.78 -4.89
C SER A 51 10.77 1.99 -3.71
N ALA A 52 10.17 2.10 -2.52
CA ALA A 52 10.61 1.41 -1.31
C ALA A 52 9.67 0.23 -0.97
N ALA A 53 10.22 -0.86 -0.46
CA ALA A 53 9.45 -2.03 -0.06
C ALA A 53 8.57 -1.70 1.15
N ILE A 54 7.25 -1.83 0.96
CA ILE A 54 6.23 -1.67 1.99
C ILE A 54 6.15 -2.96 2.80
N ASP A 55 6.32 -2.83 4.11
CA ASP A 55 6.15 -3.91 5.08
C ASP A 55 4.66 -4.07 5.42
N TYR A 56 4.02 -2.98 5.86
CA TYR A 56 2.58 -2.91 6.13
C TYR A 56 2.05 -1.49 5.90
N ILE A 57 0.72 -1.34 5.91
CA ILE A 57 0.05 -0.05 5.82
C ILE A 57 -0.66 0.20 7.15
N ARG A 58 -0.37 1.33 7.79
CA ARG A 58 -1.06 1.74 9.01
C ARG A 58 -2.15 2.75 8.71
N MET A 59 -3.28 2.62 9.39
CA MET A 59 -4.44 3.49 9.27
C MET A 59 -5.00 3.73 10.68
N GLY A 60 -4.79 4.94 11.21
CA GLY A 60 -4.99 5.18 12.64
C GLY A 60 -4.10 4.25 13.48
N GLU A 61 -4.74 3.44 14.32
CA GLU A 61 -4.06 2.46 15.19
C GLU A 61 -4.00 1.03 14.59
N THR A 62 -4.59 0.82 13.42
CA THR A 62 -4.70 -0.50 12.79
C THR A 62 -3.62 -0.72 11.74
N ASP A 63 -2.99 -1.89 11.78
CA ASP A 63 -1.95 -2.32 10.83
C ASP A 63 -2.52 -3.33 9.84
N PHE A 64 -2.31 -3.08 8.54
CA PHE A 64 -2.77 -3.91 7.44
C PHE A 64 -1.58 -4.52 6.70
N TYR A 65 -1.51 -5.85 6.68
CA TYR A 65 -0.43 -6.64 6.08
C TYR A 65 -0.90 -7.35 4.82
N SER A 66 0.00 -7.52 3.85
CA SER A 66 -0.33 -8.21 2.59
C SER A 66 -0.78 -9.65 2.84
N CYS A 67 -1.96 -10.01 2.30
CA CYS A 67 -2.55 -11.35 2.41
C CYS A 67 -1.92 -12.39 1.48
N HIS A 68 -1.08 -11.96 0.53
CA HIS A 68 -0.46 -12.88 -0.43
C HIS A 68 0.50 -13.85 0.28
N SER A 69 0.72 -15.03 -0.31
CA SER A 69 1.66 -16.04 0.21
C SER A 69 3.14 -15.68 -0.04
N GLN A 70 3.39 -14.69 -0.89
CA GLN A 70 4.71 -14.26 -1.33
C GLN A 70 4.80 -12.73 -1.38
N ASN A 71 6.03 -12.22 -1.49
CA ASN A 71 6.25 -10.80 -1.78
C ASN A 71 5.64 -10.44 -3.14
N VAL A 72 4.99 -9.28 -3.23
CA VAL A 72 4.38 -8.81 -4.47
C VAL A 72 5.24 -7.71 -5.07
N VAL A 73 5.54 -7.80 -6.36
CA VAL A 73 6.26 -6.75 -7.10
C VAL A 73 5.24 -5.93 -7.87
N ILE A 74 5.33 -4.61 -7.78
CA ILE A 74 4.55 -3.70 -8.63
C ILE A 74 5.49 -3.12 -9.70
N PRO A 75 5.19 -3.32 -10.99
CA PRO A 75 6.03 -2.82 -12.07
C PRO A 75 6.19 -1.29 -12.10
N GLY A 76 7.29 -0.85 -12.71
CA GLY A 76 7.58 0.54 -13.04
C GLY A 76 6.44 1.24 -13.77
N GLY A 77 6.14 2.49 -13.40
CA GLY A 77 5.13 3.28 -14.11
C GLY A 77 3.68 2.87 -13.83
N SER A 78 3.44 2.09 -12.78
CA SER A 78 2.08 1.72 -12.36
C SER A 78 1.44 2.79 -11.47
N THR A 79 0.11 2.79 -11.43
CA THR A 79 -0.69 3.51 -10.42
C THR A 79 -1.36 2.52 -9.49
N ALA A 80 -1.26 2.76 -8.18
CA ALA A 80 -1.86 1.97 -7.11
C ALA A 80 -2.93 2.80 -6.39
N VAL A 81 -4.18 2.33 -6.38
CA VAL A 81 -5.29 2.98 -5.65
C VAL A 81 -5.59 2.18 -4.39
N LEU A 82 -5.52 2.84 -3.23
CA LEU A 82 -5.91 2.27 -1.94
C LEU A 82 -7.39 2.52 -1.67
N SER A 83 -8.14 1.49 -1.34
CA SER A 83 -9.55 1.59 -0.94
C SER A 83 -9.84 0.64 0.21
N LEU A 84 -10.76 1.03 1.10
CA LEU A 84 -11.21 0.18 2.21
C LEU A 84 -12.69 -0.13 2.00
N SER A 85 -13.04 -1.42 2.00
CA SER A 85 -14.43 -1.87 1.94
C SER A 85 -14.60 -3.10 2.83
N ASN A 86 -15.63 -3.09 3.67
CA ASN A 86 -15.93 -4.19 4.60
C ASN A 86 -14.72 -4.63 5.46
N GLY A 87 -13.87 -3.69 5.87
CA GLY A 87 -12.66 -3.96 6.66
C GLY A 87 -11.48 -4.55 5.88
N VAL A 88 -11.60 -4.72 4.56
CA VAL A 88 -10.50 -5.20 3.71
C VAL A 88 -9.88 -4.02 2.98
N LEU A 89 -8.63 -3.71 3.31
CA LEU A 89 -7.84 -2.73 2.57
C LEU A 89 -7.36 -3.37 1.27
N THR A 90 -7.71 -2.76 0.15
CA THR A 90 -7.35 -3.24 -1.19
C THR A 90 -6.48 -2.20 -1.88
N MET A 91 -5.39 -2.66 -2.49
CA MET A 91 -4.59 -1.88 -3.41
C MET A 91 -4.83 -2.37 -4.83
N THR A 92 -5.52 -1.56 -5.64
CA THR A 92 -5.73 -1.84 -7.05
C THR A 92 -4.63 -1.20 -7.87
N VAL A 93 -3.82 -2.05 -8.50
CA VAL A 93 -2.68 -1.67 -9.34
C VAL A 93 -3.08 -1.74 -10.81
N SER A 94 -2.86 -0.67 -11.54
CA SER A 94 -3.00 -0.56 -12.99
C SER A 94 -1.68 -0.12 -13.61
N ALA A 95 -1.34 -0.66 -14.78
CA ALA A 95 -0.27 -0.09 -15.58
C ALA A 95 -0.75 1.28 -16.11
N ALA A 96 0.14 2.28 -16.12
CA ALA A 96 -0.13 3.53 -16.85
C ALA A 96 -0.10 3.30 -18.36
#